data_AF-A0A368YC15-F1
#
_entry.id   AF-A0A368YC15-F1
#
_cell.length_a   1.000
_cell.length_b   1.000
_cell.length_c   1.000
_cell.angle_alpha   90.00
_cell.angle_beta   90.00
_cell.angle_gamma   90.00
#
_symmetry.space_group_name_H-M   'P 1'
#
loop_
_entity.id
_entity.type
_entity.pdbx_description
1 polymer ?
#
loop_
_entity_poly.entity_id
_entity_poly.type
_entity_poly.pdbx_seq_one_letter_code
_entity_poly.pdbx_strand_id
1 'polypeptide(L)'
;MDPRLLRLYSDELTHLREVGSEFAHAFPKIASRLSMEGVEVTDPYVERLMEGFAFMAAHVQLKIEAEQPRLIAQLLEASYPNFLAPVPSMMVARFDADVLDPNLTRGHVVPRGSAITAELARGQDTHCEFRTAHAVTLWPIELVSVQYFTHAPDLPLGRLPQAQGTQGGLRIRLRTGGGLGWHQLGLDRLAFYLSAPDEVALRLHELLHGACTGTLVATGQAGTLPAWRGPASLRPLGFAADEALLPESLRAFSGYRLLQEAAAMPQRLLFFEIGDLAARLANVTADEVELVVLLRRGDAPLEALVDRSSLALHCTPAINLFRKRLDRIQLGPGAWEYHVVPDRTRPMDFEVHSLETVIGYGNGAVGQQRFEPLYATHQATGSGTDTGTGDAAPAHGFYTLRREPRLRSQRQMAQGARSSYIGQEVYLALVDPHHAPYRDDIRQLSVAARVSNRDLPMLLPHGADADQKPVWRLDAAGPVRRVDALRGPTRPVTRRPVGEPGWQLVSHLSLNHLSLVGASPADAAAALRTTLALYAPPDDAAWARQVAGVLALQVQPIVRRLPVKGPMGFGSGIEIVLELDELAFQGTSAFLFASVLERFFARHAAINAFTQLVLRTPQRGELMRWAPRIGQRETL
;
A
#
# COMPACT_ATOMS: atom_id res chain seq x y z
N MET A 1 -20.48 29.93 2.27
CA MET A 1 -21.11 29.53 3.55
C MET A 1 -21.01 28.01 3.65
N ASP A 2 -20.68 27.45 4.82
CA ASP A 2 -20.61 26.00 5.01
C ASP A 2 -22.03 25.41 4.97
N PRO A 3 -22.34 24.42 4.11
CA PRO A 3 -23.69 23.87 3.98
C PRO A 3 -24.23 23.24 5.28
N ARG A 4 -23.35 22.86 6.22
CA ARG A 4 -23.75 22.29 7.52
C ARG A 4 -24.40 23.30 8.45
N LEU A 5 -24.11 24.60 8.27
CA LEU A 5 -24.62 25.66 9.14
C LEU A 5 -26.15 25.74 9.14
N LEU A 6 -26.78 25.54 7.98
CA LEU A 6 -28.23 25.59 7.86
C LEU A 6 -28.90 24.48 8.68
N ARG A 7 -28.37 23.25 8.57
CA ARG A 7 -28.86 22.10 9.36
C ARG A 7 -28.73 22.37 10.85
N LEU A 8 -27.53 22.76 11.29
CA LEU A 8 -27.27 23.06 12.71
C LEU A 8 -28.17 24.18 13.23
N TYR A 9 -28.38 25.23 12.43
CA TYR A 9 -29.30 26.31 12.77
C TYR A 9 -30.74 25.80 12.95
N SER A 10 -31.23 24.97 12.03
CA SER A 10 -32.56 24.38 12.12
C SER A 10 -32.71 23.46 13.34
N ASP A 11 -31.69 22.64 13.62
CA ASP A 11 -31.66 21.75 14.78
C ASP A 11 -31.69 22.56 16.09
N GLU A 12 -30.83 23.59 16.22
CA GLU A 12 -30.79 24.48 17.39
C GLU A 12 -32.08 25.29 17.57
N LEU A 13 -32.67 25.79 16.49
CA LEU A 13 -33.95 26.51 16.55
C LEU A 13 -35.09 25.60 17.02
N THR A 14 -35.08 24.34 16.58
CA THR A 14 -36.06 23.33 16.99
C THR A 14 -35.88 23.00 18.47
N HIS A 15 -34.64 22.76 18.91
CA HIS A 15 -34.30 22.52 20.31
C HIS A 15 -34.72 23.70 21.22
N LEU A 16 -34.46 24.95 20.81
CA LEU A 16 -34.87 26.13 21.55
C LEU A 16 -36.39 26.27 21.69
N ARG A 17 -37.15 25.86 20.65
CA ARG A 17 -38.62 25.85 20.70
C ARG A 17 -39.15 24.77 21.62
N GLU A 18 -38.53 23.58 21.63
CA GLU A 18 -38.86 22.50 22.56
C GLU A 18 -38.60 22.92 24.02
N VAL A 19 -37.40 23.45 24.31
CA VAL A 19 -37.03 23.96 25.64
C VAL A 19 -37.90 25.15 26.04
N GLY A 20 -38.24 26.03 25.08
CA GLY A 20 -39.16 27.14 25.29
C GLY A 20 -40.56 26.67 25.72
N SER A 21 -41.06 25.59 25.12
CA SER A 21 -42.33 24.96 25.50
C SER A 21 -42.26 24.35 26.90
N GLU A 22 -41.17 23.64 27.24
CA GLU A 22 -40.96 23.11 28.59
C GLU A 22 -40.90 24.23 29.64
N PHE A 23 -40.21 25.32 29.33
CA PHE A 23 -40.15 26.52 30.18
C PHE A 23 -41.53 27.15 30.36
N ALA A 24 -42.34 27.21 29.29
CA ALA A 24 -43.70 27.74 29.36
C ALA A 24 -44.62 26.91 30.26
N HIS A 25 -44.49 25.58 30.22
CA HIS A 25 -45.21 24.68 31.13
C HIS A 25 -44.75 24.82 32.58
N ALA A 26 -43.44 24.92 32.81
CA ALA A 26 -42.88 25.03 34.16
C ALA A 26 -43.13 26.39 34.82
N PHE A 27 -43.14 27.49 34.03
CA PHE A 27 -43.29 28.86 34.52
C PHE A 27 -44.35 29.67 33.74
N PRO A 28 -45.65 29.32 33.85
CA PRO A 28 -46.70 29.92 33.02
C PRO A 28 -46.83 31.44 33.19
N LYS A 29 -46.60 31.96 34.39
CA LYS A 29 -46.68 33.41 34.69
C LYS A 29 -45.58 34.24 34.03
N ILE A 30 -44.42 33.63 33.76
CA ILE A 30 -43.29 34.30 33.12
C ILE A 30 -43.42 34.16 31.60
N ALA A 31 -43.77 32.96 31.13
CA ALA A 31 -43.99 32.70 29.71
C ALA A 31 -45.13 33.53 29.11
N SER A 32 -46.20 33.78 29.86
CA SER A 32 -47.28 34.69 29.42
C SER A 32 -46.84 36.14 29.23
N ARG A 33 -45.78 36.59 29.94
CA ARG A 33 -45.18 37.93 29.74
C ARG A 33 -44.29 38.00 28.50
N LEU A 34 -43.78 36.85 28.06
CA LEU A 34 -42.95 36.68 26.88
C LEU A 34 -43.78 36.20 25.67
N SER A 35 -45.10 36.11 25.82
CA SER A 35 -46.04 35.69 24.77
C SER A 35 -45.68 34.33 24.14
N MET A 36 -45.17 33.41 24.97
CA MET A 36 -44.85 32.03 24.59
C MET A 36 -46.02 31.11 24.94
N GLU A 37 -46.67 30.52 23.93
CA GLU A 37 -47.75 29.55 24.09
C GLU A 37 -47.36 28.21 23.46
N GLY A 38 -46.91 27.28 24.30
CA GLY A 38 -46.40 25.99 23.82
C GLY A 38 -45.17 26.17 22.95
N VAL A 39 -45.24 25.73 21.69
CA VAL A 39 -44.12 25.78 20.72
C VAL A 39 -44.09 27.10 19.94
N GLU A 40 -45.20 27.84 19.90
CA GLU A 40 -45.32 29.07 19.13
C GLU A 40 -45.04 30.30 20.02
N VAL A 41 -44.17 31.18 19.51
CA VAL A 41 -43.84 32.46 20.13
C VAL A 41 -44.49 33.55 19.31
N THR A 42 -45.46 34.25 19.89
CA THR A 42 -46.26 35.25 19.16
C THR A 42 -45.60 36.63 19.12
N ASP A 43 -44.59 36.88 19.97
CA ASP A 43 -43.80 38.12 19.95
C ASP A 43 -42.66 38.03 18.90
N PRO A 44 -42.68 38.86 17.85
CA PRO A 44 -41.65 38.86 16.81
C PRO A 44 -40.24 39.19 17.32
N TYR A 45 -40.09 39.95 18.41
CA TYR A 45 -38.78 40.28 18.97
C TYR A 45 -38.16 39.09 19.72
N VAL A 46 -38.99 38.34 20.45
CA VAL A 46 -38.55 37.13 21.14
C VAL A 46 -38.21 36.04 20.12
N GLU A 47 -39.05 35.87 19.08
CA GLU A 47 -38.75 34.94 17.99
C GLU A 47 -37.42 35.28 17.29
N ARG A 48 -37.20 36.54 16.91
CA ARG A 48 -35.93 36.97 16.29
C ARG A 48 -34.73 36.84 17.22
N LEU A 49 -34.92 36.99 18.53
CA LEU A 49 -33.86 36.75 19.51
C LEU A 49 -33.51 35.26 19.58
N MET A 50 -34.51 34.37 19.54
CA MET A 50 -34.29 32.92 19.48
C MET A 50 -33.60 32.52 18.17
N GLU A 51 -33.99 33.08 17.03
CA GLU A 51 -33.30 32.89 15.76
C GLU A 51 -31.84 33.39 15.82
N GLY A 52 -31.60 34.58 16.38
CA GLY A 52 -30.26 35.12 16.56
C GLY A 52 -29.40 34.25 17.48
N PHE A 53 -29.97 33.73 18.56
CA PHE A 53 -29.29 32.82 19.48
C PHE A 53 -28.99 31.47 18.82
N ALA A 54 -29.97 30.87 18.13
CA ALA A 54 -29.81 29.64 17.36
C ALA A 54 -28.69 29.79 16.32
N PHE A 55 -28.60 30.94 15.65
CA PHE A 55 -27.55 31.23 14.69
C PHE A 55 -26.16 31.27 15.35
N MET A 56 -26.01 31.93 16.50
CA MET A 56 -24.76 31.94 17.25
C MET A 56 -24.39 30.55 17.78
N ALA A 57 -25.35 29.81 18.33
CA ALA A 57 -25.16 28.45 18.83
C ALA A 57 -24.74 27.50 17.71
N ALA A 58 -25.40 27.57 16.55
CA ALA A 58 -25.04 26.79 15.37
C ALA A 58 -23.60 27.08 14.89
N HIS A 59 -23.14 28.33 14.99
CA HIS A 59 -21.75 28.69 14.71
C HIS A 59 -20.75 28.07 15.70
N VAL A 60 -21.10 28.03 17.00
CA VAL A 60 -20.30 27.35 18.02
C VAL A 60 -20.25 25.85 17.74
N GLN A 61 -21.39 25.24 17.46
CA GLN A 61 -21.48 23.81 17.16
C GLN A 61 -20.72 23.44 15.89
N LEU A 62 -20.82 24.26 14.84
CA LEU A 62 -20.04 24.09 13.61
C LEU A 62 -18.53 24.12 13.92
N LYS A 63 -18.10 24.99 14.84
CA LYS A 63 -16.69 25.08 15.25
C LYS A 63 -16.27 23.85 16.05
N ILE A 64 -17.11 23.34 16.96
CA ILE A 64 -16.85 22.11 17.71
C ILE A 64 -16.74 20.90 16.76
N GLU A 65 -17.70 20.75 15.84
CA GLU A 65 -17.68 19.69 14.82
C GLU A 65 -16.45 19.78 13.91
N ALA A 66 -15.93 20.99 13.65
CA ALA A 66 -14.72 21.19 12.86
C ALA A 66 -13.43 20.78 13.60
N GLU A 67 -13.44 20.68 14.94
CA GLU A 67 -12.28 20.22 15.73
C GLU A 67 -12.17 18.69 15.81
N GLN A 68 -13.28 17.95 15.72
CA GLN A 68 -13.29 16.49 15.83
C GLN A 68 -12.32 15.79 14.84
N PRO A 69 -12.23 16.17 13.54
CA PRO A 69 -11.28 15.55 12.62
C PRO A 69 -9.82 15.77 13.01
N ARG A 70 -9.51 16.87 13.71
CA ARG A 70 -8.15 17.16 14.20
C ARG A 70 -7.77 16.22 15.34
N LEU A 71 -8.70 15.94 16.24
CA LEU A 71 -8.48 14.97 17.31
C LEU A 71 -8.19 13.57 16.75
N ILE A 72 -9.00 13.11 15.80
CA ILE A 72 -8.80 11.80 15.14
C ILE A 72 -7.44 11.78 14.43
N ALA A 73 -7.11 12.83 13.67
CA ALA A 73 -5.82 12.91 12.99
C ALA A 73 -4.64 12.85 13.96
N GLN A 74 -4.71 13.52 15.11
CA GLN A 74 -3.66 13.48 16.13
C GLN A 74 -3.50 12.08 16.76
N LEU A 75 -4.61 11.40 17.07
CA LEU A 75 -4.58 10.01 17.57
C LEU A 75 -3.96 9.04 16.54
N LEU A 76 -4.28 9.25 15.25
CA LEU A 76 -3.72 8.46 14.16
C LEU A 76 -2.27 8.81 13.86
N GLU A 77 -1.83 10.06 14.05
CA GLU A 77 -0.41 10.42 13.92
C GLU A 77 0.44 9.71 14.98
N ALA A 78 -0.11 9.48 16.17
CA ALA A 78 0.55 8.73 17.23
C ALA A 78 0.64 7.22 16.91
N SER A 79 -0.44 6.63 16.38
CA SER A 79 -0.58 5.17 16.21
C SER A 79 -0.26 4.66 14.80
N TYR A 80 -0.74 5.33 13.75
CA TYR A 80 -0.60 4.94 12.34
C TYR A 80 -0.35 6.15 11.40
N PRO A 81 0.80 6.83 11.50
CA PRO A 81 1.07 8.06 10.75
C PRO A 81 1.06 7.86 9.23
N ASN A 82 1.50 6.69 8.75
CA ASN A 82 1.53 6.38 7.32
C ASN A 82 0.14 6.29 6.68
N PHE A 83 -0.93 6.07 7.45
CA PHE A 83 -2.29 6.05 6.91
C PHE A 83 -2.80 7.46 6.58
N LEU A 84 -2.34 8.48 7.29
CA LEU A 84 -2.71 9.88 7.02
C LEU A 84 -1.96 10.47 5.82
N ALA A 85 -0.83 9.87 5.45
CA ALA A 85 -0.08 10.26 4.27
C ALA A 85 -0.85 9.92 2.98
N PRO A 86 -0.68 10.70 1.90
CA PRO A 86 -1.23 10.35 0.60
C PRO A 86 -0.59 9.05 0.11
N VAL A 87 -1.39 8.18 -0.52
CA VAL A 87 -0.87 7.00 -1.23
C VAL A 87 -0.31 7.48 -2.56
N PRO A 88 1.01 7.40 -2.78
CA PRO A 88 1.63 7.89 -4.00
C PRO A 88 1.28 7.03 -5.21
N SER A 89 1.51 7.56 -6.41
CA SER A 89 1.41 6.81 -7.66
C SER A 89 2.39 5.62 -7.67
N MET A 90 1.96 4.50 -8.24
CA MET A 90 2.73 3.26 -8.34
C MET A 90 2.69 2.74 -9.79
N MET A 91 3.74 2.03 -10.20
CA MET A 91 3.80 1.37 -11.51
C MET A 91 4.53 0.03 -11.44
N VAL A 92 4.44 -0.78 -12.49
CA VAL A 92 5.34 -1.92 -12.73
C VAL A 92 6.25 -1.54 -13.87
N ALA A 93 7.54 -1.39 -13.58
CA ALA A 93 8.57 -1.06 -14.54
C ALA A 93 9.23 -2.32 -15.10
N ARG A 94 9.52 -2.34 -16.39
CA ARG A 94 10.35 -3.34 -17.07
C ARG A 94 11.64 -2.70 -17.56
N PHE A 95 12.77 -3.32 -17.24
CA PHE A 95 14.07 -2.95 -17.76
C PHE A 95 14.36 -3.71 -19.05
N ASP A 96 14.52 -2.97 -20.15
CA ASP A 96 14.98 -3.52 -21.42
C ASP A 96 16.52 -3.51 -21.41
N ALA A 97 17.11 -4.67 -21.17
CA ALA A 97 18.56 -4.84 -21.07
C ALA A 97 19.16 -5.28 -22.42
N ASP A 98 20.33 -4.76 -22.78
CA ASP A 98 21.03 -5.21 -23.97
C ASP A 98 21.62 -6.60 -23.75
N VAL A 99 20.98 -7.61 -24.32
CA VAL A 99 21.32 -9.03 -24.13
C VAL A 99 22.72 -9.40 -24.63
N LEU A 100 23.35 -8.54 -25.44
CA LEU A 100 24.72 -8.70 -25.92
C LEU A 100 25.77 -8.06 -24.99
N ASP A 101 25.37 -7.32 -23.96
CA ASP A 101 26.30 -6.67 -23.04
C ASP A 101 27.02 -7.71 -22.16
N PRO A 102 28.37 -7.75 -22.17
CA PRO A 102 29.15 -8.71 -21.37
C PRO A 102 28.97 -8.54 -19.85
N ASN A 103 28.52 -7.37 -19.37
CA ASN A 103 28.26 -7.15 -17.95
C ASN A 103 27.09 -8.01 -17.43
N LEU A 104 26.21 -8.49 -18.32
CA LEU A 104 25.08 -9.32 -17.93
C LEU A 104 25.46 -10.77 -17.60
N THR A 105 26.59 -11.29 -18.10
CA THR A 105 26.98 -12.69 -17.91
C THR A 105 27.08 -13.08 -16.41
N ARG A 106 27.46 -12.13 -15.55
CA ARG A 106 27.55 -12.33 -14.09
C ARG A 106 26.27 -11.95 -13.33
N GLY A 107 25.25 -11.47 -14.03
CA GLY A 107 24.03 -10.90 -13.45
C GLY A 107 24.25 -9.47 -12.97
N HIS A 108 23.73 -8.48 -13.72
CA HIS A 108 23.81 -7.08 -13.29
C HIS A 108 22.64 -6.75 -12.35
N VAL A 109 22.93 -6.39 -11.10
CA VAL A 109 21.89 -6.12 -10.10
C VAL A 109 21.50 -4.64 -10.13
N VAL A 110 20.24 -4.36 -10.45
CA VAL A 110 19.59 -3.07 -10.20
C VAL A 110 19.09 -3.08 -8.75
N PRO A 111 19.67 -2.28 -7.84
CA PRO A 111 19.30 -2.35 -6.43
C PRO A 111 17.89 -1.80 -6.18
N ARG A 112 17.28 -2.24 -5.07
CA ARG A 112 16.06 -1.63 -4.53
C ARG A 112 16.31 -0.15 -4.24
N GLY A 113 15.32 0.70 -4.52
CA GLY A 113 15.42 2.14 -4.34
C GLY A 113 16.18 2.86 -5.45
N SER A 114 16.45 2.19 -6.57
CA SER A 114 17.00 2.85 -7.77
C SER A 114 16.01 3.86 -8.33
N ALA A 115 16.52 4.97 -8.83
CA ALA A 115 15.71 6.07 -9.35
C ALA A 115 15.32 5.83 -10.81
N ILE A 116 14.02 5.96 -11.12
CA ILE A 116 13.48 5.93 -12.47
C ILE A 116 12.82 7.27 -12.74
N THR A 117 13.25 7.99 -13.77
CA THR A 117 12.73 9.31 -14.12
C THR A 117 12.03 9.28 -15.47
N ALA A 118 10.85 9.87 -15.54
CA ALA A 118 10.19 10.16 -16.81
C ALA A 118 10.90 11.33 -17.50
N GLU A 119 10.95 11.29 -18.83
CA GLU A 119 11.29 12.47 -19.62
C GLU A 119 10.27 13.60 -19.39
N LEU A 120 10.75 14.83 -19.54
CA LEU A 120 9.95 16.02 -19.24
C LEU A 120 8.76 16.12 -20.19
N ALA A 121 7.54 16.10 -19.65
CA ALA A 121 6.33 16.30 -20.44
C ALA A 121 6.24 17.76 -20.94
N ARG A 122 5.66 17.98 -22.13
CA ARG A 122 5.47 19.34 -22.68
C ARG A 122 4.66 20.21 -21.71
N GLY A 123 5.18 21.38 -21.36
CA GLY A 123 4.53 22.32 -20.45
C GLY A 123 4.69 21.99 -18.96
N GLN A 124 5.58 21.05 -18.60
CA GLN A 124 5.98 20.80 -17.23
C GLN A 124 7.46 21.11 -17.03
N ASP A 125 7.83 21.58 -15.84
CA ASP A 125 9.21 21.92 -15.50
C ASP A 125 9.87 20.88 -14.59
N THR A 126 9.13 19.86 -14.14
CA THR A 126 9.56 18.85 -13.16
C THR A 126 9.42 17.44 -13.73
N HIS A 127 10.47 16.63 -13.55
CA HIS A 127 10.45 15.21 -13.89
C HIS A 127 9.65 14.39 -12.88
N CYS A 128 8.83 13.47 -13.37
CA CYS A 128 8.21 12.44 -12.53
C CYS A 128 9.25 11.39 -12.14
N GLU A 129 9.39 11.13 -10.85
CA GLU A 129 10.45 10.30 -10.30
C GLU A 129 9.88 9.14 -9.47
N PHE A 130 10.35 7.93 -9.74
CA PHE A 130 9.94 6.70 -9.07
C PHE A 130 11.15 6.00 -8.45
N ARG A 131 10.88 5.13 -7.47
CA ARG A 131 11.87 4.29 -6.78
C ARG A 131 11.49 2.83 -6.91
N THR A 132 12.44 1.97 -7.31
CA THR A 132 12.21 0.52 -7.41
C THR A 132 11.93 -0.09 -6.04
N ALA A 133 10.97 -1.00 -5.96
CA ALA A 133 10.63 -1.71 -4.72
C ALA A 133 11.45 -2.98 -4.52
N HIS A 134 11.84 -3.66 -5.60
CA HIS A 134 12.60 -4.90 -5.55
C HIS A 134 13.98 -4.69 -6.17
N ALA A 135 14.97 -5.43 -5.67
CA ALA A 135 16.22 -5.58 -6.40
C ALA A 135 15.98 -6.54 -7.58
N VAL A 136 16.45 -6.19 -8.77
CA VAL A 136 16.29 -7.00 -9.98
C VAL A 136 17.65 -7.39 -10.50
N THR A 137 17.88 -8.68 -10.72
CA THR A 137 19.08 -9.14 -11.42
C THR A 137 18.77 -9.26 -12.91
N LEU A 138 19.47 -8.47 -13.72
CA LEU A 138 19.39 -8.49 -15.17
C LEU A 138 20.33 -9.58 -15.70
N TRP A 139 19.77 -10.45 -16.52
CA TRP A 139 20.50 -11.54 -17.17
C TRP A 139 20.42 -11.38 -18.69
N PRO A 140 21.37 -11.94 -19.45
CA PRO A 140 21.31 -11.92 -20.91
C PRO A 140 20.36 -13.04 -21.36
N ILE A 141 19.08 -12.93 -20.99
CA ILE A 141 18.05 -13.93 -21.23
C ILE A 141 16.88 -13.27 -21.95
N GLU A 142 16.45 -13.90 -23.02
CA GLU A 142 15.25 -13.54 -23.76
C GLU A 142 14.16 -14.60 -23.59
N LEU A 143 12.92 -14.12 -23.48
CA LEU A 143 11.74 -14.96 -23.52
C LEU A 143 11.39 -15.29 -24.97
N VAL A 144 11.50 -16.56 -25.36
CA VAL A 144 11.23 -17.03 -26.73
C VAL A 144 9.74 -17.31 -26.91
N SER A 145 9.17 -18.13 -26.04
CA SER A 145 7.74 -18.47 -26.10
C SER A 145 7.21 -18.83 -24.72
N VAL A 146 5.95 -18.50 -24.48
CA VAL A 146 5.18 -18.98 -23.32
C VAL A 146 3.94 -19.65 -23.86
N GLN A 147 3.67 -20.86 -23.38
CA GLN A 147 2.52 -21.65 -23.81
C GLN A 147 1.87 -22.29 -22.59
N TYR A 148 0.56 -22.17 -22.50
CA TYR A 148 -0.24 -22.94 -21.57
C TYR A 148 -0.67 -24.25 -22.22
N PHE A 149 -0.67 -25.35 -21.48
CA PHE A 149 -1.17 -26.64 -21.96
C PHE A 149 -2.05 -27.30 -20.90
N THR A 150 -3.04 -28.07 -21.36
CA THR A 150 -3.79 -29.04 -20.56
C THR A 150 -3.30 -30.47 -20.80
N HIS A 151 -2.72 -30.72 -21.98
CA HIS A 151 -2.13 -32.00 -22.36
C HIS A 151 -0.76 -31.81 -23.04
N ALA A 152 0.27 -32.46 -22.52
CA ALA A 152 1.64 -32.41 -23.06
C ALA A 152 2.23 -33.84 -23.13
N PRO A 153 1.99 -34.58 -24.22
CA PRO A 153 2.47 -35.96 -24.38
C PRO A 153 3.98 -36.05 -24.63
N ASP A 154 4.60 -34.94 -25.06
CA ASP A 154 6.03 -34.82 -25.32
C ASP A 154 6.88 -34.74 -24.04
N LEU A 155 6.27 -34.33 -22.92
CA LEU A 155 6.94 -34.30 -21.63
C LEU A 155 7.01 -35.71 -21.04
N PRO A 156 8.15 -36.15 -20.49
CA PRO A 156 8.32 -37.50 -19.94
C PRO A 156 7.66 -37.64 -18.55
N LEU A 157 6.42 -37.18 -18.38
CA LEU A 157 5.66 -37.18 -17.13
C LEU A 157 5.48 -38.61 -16.59
N GLY A 158 5.34 -39.60 -17.46
CA GLY A 158 5.25 -41.01 -17.07
C GLY A 158 6.50 -41.55 -16.36
N ARG A 159 7.66 -40.90 -16.53
CA ARG A 159 8.92 -41.24 -15.83
C ARG A 159 9.10 -40.48 -14.52
N LEU A 160 8.16 -39.58 -14.18
CA LEU A 160 8.16 -38.78 -12.96
C LEU A 160 6.95 -39.15 -12.10
N PRO A 161 7.08 -40.11 -11.17
CA PRO A 161 6.01 -40.46 -10.24
C PRO A 161 5.42 -39.24 -9.50
N GLN A 162 6.27 -38.25 -9.20
CA GLN A 162 5.91 -37.00 -8.52
C GLN A 162 5.08 -36.04 -9.39
N ALA A 163 5.01 -36.28 -10.71
CA ALA A 163 4.21 -35.50 -11.65
C ALA A 163 2.88 -36.20 -12.04
N GLN A 164 2.57 -37.35 -11.43
CA GLN A 164 1.30 -38.04 -11.65
C GLN A 164 0.13 -37.17 -11.18
N GLY A 165 -0.93 -37.11 -11.99
CA GLY A 165 -2.09 -36.24 -11.73
C GLY A 165 -1.95 -34.79 -12.22
N THR A 166 -0.90 -34.48 -13.00
CA THR A 166 -0.81 -33.21 -13.72
C THR A 166 -1.94 -33.11 -14.76
N GLN A 167 -2.72 -32.03 -14.71
CA GLN A 167 -3.84 -31.75 -15.62
C GLN A 167 -3.60 -30.51 -16.49
N GLY A 168 -2.43 -29.87 -16.33
CA GLY A 168 -1.98 -28.78 -17.18
C GLY A 168 -0.65 -28.22 -16.73
N GLY A 169 -0.19 -27.17 -17.40
CA GLY A 169 1.06 -26.52 -17.07
C GLY A 169 1.38 -25.30 -17.93
N LEU A 170 2.45 -24.63 -17.55
CA LEU A 170 2.99 -23.46 -18.24
C LEU A 170 4.39 -23.81 -18.75
N ARG A 171 4.59 -23.78 -20.06
CA ARG A 171 5.89 -23.96 -20.72
C ARG A 171 6.49 -22.60 -21.04
N ILE A 172 7.71 -22.38 -20.60
CA ILE A 172 8.44 -21.13 -20.76
C ILE A 172 9.75 -21.47 -21.46
N ARG A 173 9.89 -21.09 -22.73
CA ARG A 173 11.13 -21.26 -23.48
C ARG A 173 11.96 -19.99 -23.38
N LEU A 174 13.20 -20.16 -22.96
CA LEU A 174 14.16 -19.08 -22.76
C LEU A 174 15.39 -19.32 -23.64
N ARG A 175 16.00 -18.23 -24.10
CA ARG A 175 17.25 -18.25 -24.83
C ARG A 175 18.25 -17.30 -24.20
N THR A 176 19.52 -17.69 -24.14
CA THR A 176 20.62 -16.82 -23.72
C THR A 176 21.10 -15.92 -24.86
N GLY A 177 21.53 -14.71 -24.55
CA GLY A 177 22.21 -13.82 -25.49
C GLY A 177 23.69 -14.15 -25.64
N GLY A 178 24.27 -13.68 -26.75
CA GLY A 178 25.72 -13.79 -27.00
C GLY A 178 26.25 -15.21 -27.19
N GLY A 179 25.38 -16.21 -27.41
CA GLY A 179 25.78 -17.61 -27.60
C GLY A 179 26.31 -18.28 -26.32
N LEU A 180 26.04 -17.71 -25.14
CA LEU A 180 26.46 -18.24 -23.85
C LEU A 180 25.66 -19.49 -23.50
N GLY A 181 26.31 -20.53 -22.96
CA GLY A 181 25.60 -21.69 -22.42
C GLY A 181 24.99 -21.38 -21.04
N TRP A 182 23.84 -21.97 -20.72
CA TRP A 182 23.17 -21.76 -19.42
C TRP A 182 24.03 -22.09 -18.20
N HIS A 183 24.96 -23.06 -18.30
CA HIS A 183 25.92 -23.38 -17.23
C HIS A 183 26.87 -22.23 -16.85
N GLN A 184 27.04 -21.24 -17.73
CA GLN A 184 27.91 -20.09 -17.49
C GLN A 184 27.19 -19.00 -16.68
N LEU A 185 25.85 -19.04 -16.64
CA LEU A 185 25.05 -18.13 -15.86
C LEU A 185 24.96 -18.66 -14.43
N GLY A 186 25.39 -17.87 -13.45
CA GLY A 186 25.21 -18.15 -12.02
C GLY A 186 23.77 -17.96 -11.54
N LEU A 187 22.79 -18.28 -12.39
CA LEU A 187 21.36 -18.03 -12.18
C LEU A 187 20.77 -19.06 -11.22
N ASP A 188 20.49 -18.66 -9.98
CA ASP A 188 19.74 -19.50 -9.03
C ASP A 188 18.23 -19.23 -9.05
N ARG A 189 17.85 -17.97 -9.28
CA ARG A 189 16.49 -17.48 -9.12
C ARG A 189 16.12 -16.57 -10.28
N LEU A 190 14.99 -16.87 -10.91
CA LEU A 190 14.45 -16.08 -12.01
C LEU A 190 13.02 -15.64 -11.69
N ALA A 191 12.82 -14.32 -11.62
CA ALA A 191 11.53 -13.71 -11.36
C ALA A 191 10.81 -13.38 -12.67
N PHE A 192 9.51 -13.66 -12.70
CA PHE A 192 8.61 -13.39 -13.80
C PHE A 192 7.47 -12.51 -13.32
N TYR A 193 7.08 -11.57 -14.18
CA TYR A 193 5.86 -10.79 -14.03
C TYR A 193 4.78 -11.32 -14.98
N LEU A 194 3.55 -11.49 -14.49
CA LEU A 194 2.40 -11.86 -15.31
C LEU A 194 1.88 -10.60 -16.01
N SER A 195 2.38 -10.32 -17.21
CA SER A 195 2.05 -9.13 -18.01
C SER A 195 0.80 -9.27 -18.88
N ALA A 196 0.20 -10.46 -18.94
CA ALA A 196 -1.06 -10.74 -19.65
C ALA A 196 -2.19 -9.76 -19.22
N PRO A 197 -3.27 -9.63 -20.01
CA PRO A 197 -4.47 -8.92 -19.56
C PRO A 197 -4.95 -9.43 -18.19
N ASP A 198 -5.50 -8.54 -17.36
CA ASP A 198 -5.69 -8.80 -15.92
C ASP A 198 -6.45 -10.10 -15.65
N GLU A 199 -7.51 -10.40 -16.40
CA GLU A 199 -8.27 -11.66 -16.25
C GLU A 199 -7.40 -12.92 -16.43
N VAL A 200 -6.55 -12.94 -17.47
CA VAL A 200 -5.64 -14.06 -17.78
C VAL A 200 -4.53 -14.13 -16.73
N ALA A 201 -3.92 -12.99 -16.39
CA ALA A 201 -2.86 -12.92 -15.40
C ALA A 201 -3.32 -13.41 -14.02
N LEU A 202 -4.53 -13.05 -13.61
CA LEU A 202 -5.10 -13.45 -12.33
C LEU A 202 -5.44 -14.94 -12.26
N ARG A 203 -5.95 -15.52 -13.36
CA ARG A 203 -6.19 -16.98 -13.47
C ARG A 203 -4.88 -17.76 -13.42
N LEU A 204 -3.86 -17.30 -14.16
CA LEU A 204 -2.51 -17.88 -14.08
C LEU A 204 -1.93 -17.78 -12.67
N HIS A 205 -2.06 -16.63 -12.01
CA HIS A 205 -1.60 -16.45 -10.63
C HIS A 205 -2.28 -17.45 -9.66
N GLU A 206 -3.60 -17.64 -9.77
CA GLU A 206 -4.34 -18.64 -8.98
C GLU A 206 -3.84 -20.07 -9.25
N LEU A 207 -3.61 -20.44 -10.51
CA LEU A 207 -3.12 -21.77 -10.87
C LEU A 207 -1.69 -22.00 -10.39
N LEU A 208 -0.78 -21.05 -10.62
CA LEU A 208 0.64 -21.15 -10.26
C LEU A 208 0.82 -21.30 -8.74
N HIS A 209 0.01 -20.64 -7.91
CA HIS A 209 0.18 -20.71 -6.46
C HIS A 209 -0.79 -21.68 -5.77
N GLY A 210 -1.96 -21.94 -6.35
CA GLY A 210 -2.96 -22.84 -5.78
C GLY A 210 -2.89 -24.27 -6.30
N ALA A 211 -2.34 -24.50 -7.50
CA ALA A 211 -2.34 -25.79 -8.18
C ALA A 211 -0.96 -26.31 -8.58
N CYS A 212 0.14 -25.61 -8.28
CA CYS A 212 1.48 -26.06 -8.64
C CYS A 212 1.89 -27.35 -7.89
N THR A 213 2.31 -28.35 -8.67
CA THR A 213 2.89 -29.60 -8.18
C THR A 213 4.41 -29.52 -8.12
N GLY A 214 5.02 -28.74 -9.02
CA GLY A 214 6.46 -28.55 -9.09
C GLY A 214 6.90 -27.89 -10.38
N THR A 215 8.21 -27.70 -10.50
CA THR A 215 8.83 -27.12 -11.71
C THR A 215 9.81 -28.11 -12.33
N LEU A 216 9.98 -28.01 -13.64
CA LEU A 216 10.81 -28.87 -14.46
C LEU A 216 11.74 -28.01 -15.35
N VAL A 217 12.98 -28.46 -15.53
CA VAL A 217 13.90 -27.89 -16.53
C VAL A 217 14.14 -28.97 -17.58
N ALA A 218 13.76 -28.69 -18.83
CA ALA A 218 13.95 -29.55 -19.98
C ALA A 218 14.89 -28.88 -20.99
N THR A 219 15.83 -29.65 -21.55
CA THR A 219 16.91 -29.15 -22.41
C THR A 219 16.73 -29.50 -23.88
N GLY A 220 15.57 -30.06 -24.27
CA GLY A 220 15.30 -30.50 -25.64
C GLY A 220 16.17 -31.68 -26.15
N GLN A 221 17.22 -32.06 -25.43
CA GLN A 221 18.07 -33.19 -25.77
C GLN A 221 17.39 -34.52 -25.43
N ALA A 222 17.23 -35.37 -26.45
CA ALA A 222 16.64 -36.69 -26.29
C ALA A 222 17.52 -37.57 -25.37
N GLY A 223 16.95 -38.03 -24.26
CA GLY A 223 17.60 -39.00 -23.35
C GLY A 223 17.98 -38.45 -21.96
N THR A 224 18.11 -37.14 -21.79
CA THR A 224 18.34 -36.53 -20.47
C THR A 224 17.05 -36.45 -19.65
N LEU A 225 17.07 -36.98 -18.43
CA LEU A 225 15.95 -36.81 -17.50
C LEU A 225 15.85 -35.34 -17.09
N PRO A 226 14.66 -34.72 -17.22
CA PRO A 226 14.51 -33.32 -16.89
C PRO A 226 14.62 -33.08 -15.37
N ALA A 227 15.24 -31.98 -14.98
CA ALA A 227 15.54 -31.71 -13.58
C ALA A 227 14.29 -31.19 -12.85
N TRP A 228 13.66 -32.05 -12.05
CA TRP A 228 12.45 -31.77 -11.27
C TRP A 228 12.77 -31.19 -9.88
N ARG A 229 11.91 -30.26 -9.42
CA ARG A 229 11.83 -29.80 -8.04
C ARG A 229 10.37 -29.69 -7.60
N GLY A 230 10.13 -29.90 -6.30
CA GLY A 230 8.80 -29.81 -5.71
C GLY A 230 8.20 -28.40 -5.75
N PRO A 231 6.99 -28.22 -5.21
CA PRO A 231 6.23 -26.98 -5.33
C PRO A 231 6.91 -25.79 -4.62
N ALA A 232 7.78 -26.05 -3.65
CA ALA A 232 8.58 -25.02 -2.96
C ALA A 232 9.57 -24.28 -3.88
N SER A 233 9.87 -24.81 -5.07
CA SER A 233 10.69 -24.14 -6.07
C SER A 233 9.99 -22.95 -6.74
N LEU A 234 8.67 -22.83 -6.60
CA LEU A 234 7.90 -21.69 -7.09
C LEU A 234 7.40 -20.87 -5.90
N ARG A 235 7.74 -19.58 -5.86
CA ARG A 235 7.30 -18.67 -4.79
C ARG A 235 6.61 -17.42 -5.33
N PRO A 236 5.55 -16.93 -4.68
CA PRO A 236 5.01 -15.61 -4.97
C PRO A 236 5.96 -14.52 -4.47
N LEU A 237 6.03 -13.40 -5.17
CA LEU A 237 6.76 -12.19 -4.76
C LEU A 237 5.79 -11.03 -4.53
N GLY A 238 6.20 -10.05 -3.72
CA GLY A 238 5.45 -8.83 -3.42
C GLY A 238 4.80 -8.80 -2.02
N PHE A 239 4.95 -9.86 -1.23
CA PHE A 239 4.31 -10.01 0.08
C PHE A 239 5.26 -9.75 1.26
N ALA A 240 6.58 -9.77 1.03
CA ALA A 240 7.56 -9.59 2.09
C ALA A 240 7.77 -8.11 2.47
N ALA A 241 8.43 -7.87 3.61
CA ALA A 241 8.71 -6.51 4.10
C ALA A 241 9.78 -5.79 3.24
N ASP A 242 10.75 -6.54 2.74
CA ASP A 242 11.78 -6.07 1.81
C ASP A 242 11.26 -5.84 0.39
N GLU A 243 10.04 -6.29 0.09
CA GLU A 243 9.37 -6.15 -1.21
C GLU A 243 8.37 -4.98 -1.25
N ALA A 244 8.31 -4.19 -0.19
CA ALA A 244 7.36 -3.11 0.01
C ALA A 244 7.56 -1.90 -0.90
N LEU A 245 6.46 -1.25 -1.27
CA LEU A 245 6.44 0.06 -1.91
C LEU A 245 6.32 1.17 -0.86
N LEU A 246 5.36 1.05 0.06
CA LEU A 246 5.16 2.03 1.12
C LEU A 246 6.17 1.82 2.25
N PRO A 247 6.66 2.90 2.89
CA PRO A 247 7.60 2.76 4.00
C PRO A 247 6.91 2.06 5.18
N GLU A 248 7.62 1.16 5.85
CA GLU A 248 7.21 0.69 7.16
C GLU A 248 7.54 1.75 8.21
N SER A 249 6.66 1.94 9.18
CA SER A 249 6.99 2.70 10.39
C SER A 249 6.98 1.72 11.55
N LEU A 250 7.96 1.83 12.46
CA LEU A 250 8.08 0.95 13.64
C LEU A 250 6.82 0.98 14.53
N ARG A 251 5.99 2.03 14.40
CA ARG A 251 4.73 2.19 15.13
C ARG A 251 3.54 1.50 14.45
N ALA A 252 3.64 1.26 13.14
CA ALA A 252 2.55 0.71 12.34
C ALA A 252 2.78 -0.76 12.05
N PHE A 253 1.76 -1.56 12.34
CA PHE A 253 1.74 -2.96 11.99
C PHE A 253 1.88 -3.14 10.47
N SER A 254 2.93 -3.83 10.04
CA SER A 254 3.29 -3.97 8.63
C SER A 254 2.21 -4.71 7.79
N GLY A 255 1.30 -5.45 8.43
CA GLY A 255 0.16 -6.09 7.76
C GLY A 255 -0.84 -5.10 7.15
N TYR A 256 -1.04 -3.92 7.77
CA TYR A 256 -1.95 -2.90 7.25
C TYR A 256 -1.40 -2.22 5.99
N ARG A 257 -0.09 -2.13 5.86
CA ARG A 257 0.57 -1.62 4.65
C ARG A 257 0.22 -2.47 3.43
N LEU A 258 0.25 -3.80 3.56
CA LEU A 258 -0.04 -4.70 2.45
C LEU A 258 -1.47 -4.51 1.93
N LEU A 259 -2.44 -4.27 2.81
CA LEU A 259 -3.81 -3.93 2.42
C LEU A 259 -3.87 -2.62 1.64
N GLN A 260 -3.15 -1.58 2.08
CA GLN A 260 -3.09 -0.31 1.36
C GLN A 260 -2.48 -0.48 -0.04
N GLU A 261 -1.38 -1.23 -0.14
CA GLU A 261 -0.71 -1.49 -1.42
C GLU A 261 -1.60 -2.34 -2.35
N ALA A 262 -2.29 -3.35 -1.82
CA ALA A 262 -3.20 -4.19 -2.59
C ALA A 262 -4.43 -3.44 -3.10
N ALA A 263 -4.98 -2.53 -2.28
CA ALA A 263 -6.08 -1.66 -2.70
C ALA A 263 -5.63 -0.62 -3.75
N ALA A 264 -4.39 -0.11 -3.65
CA ALA A 264 -3.87 0.90 -4.57
C ALA A 264 -3.38 0.32 -5.91
N MET A 265 -2.74 -0.84 -5.89
CA MET A 265 -2.18 -1.47 -7.09
C MET A 265 -2.07 -2.99 -6.92
N PRO A 266 -3.16 -3.76 -7.09
CA PRO A 266 -3.13 -5.22 -6.91
C PRO A 266 -2.16 -5.91 -7.88
N GLN A 267 -1.92 -5.33 -9.06
CA GLN A 267 -1.01 -5.87 -10.08
C GLN A 267 0.44 -6.01 -9.57
N ARG A 268 0.84 -5.31 -8.50
CA ARG A 268 2.18 -5.45 -7.92
C ARG A 268 2.46 -6.84 -7.33
N LEU A 269 1.40 -7.63 -7.07
CA LEU A 269 1.46 -8.96 -6.47
C LEU A 269 1.48 -10.07 -7.53
N LEU A 270 1.42 -9.72 -8.83
CA LEU A 270 1.38 -10.68 -9.94
C LEU A 270 2.79 -11.13 -10.37
N PHE A 271 3.64 -11.40 -9.39
CA PHE A 271 5.00 -11.87 -9.59
C PHE A 271 5.18 -13.27 -9.01
N PHE A 272 5.91 -14.10 -9.73
CA PHE A 272 6.37 -15.39 -9.23
C PHE A 272 7.84 -15.58 -9.55
N GLU A 273 8.52 -16.36 -8.72
CA GLU A 273 9.92 -16.71 -8.92
C GLU A 273 10.09 -18.22 -8.97
N ILE A 274 10.93 -18.67 -9.89
CA ILE A 274 11.41 -20.06 -9.95
C ILE A 274 12.83 -20.09 -9.38
N GLY A 275 13.02 -20.85 -8.30
CA GLY A 275 14.29 -21.05 -7.62
C GLY A 275 14.95 -22.41 -7.90
N ASP A 276 16.07 -22.65 -7.21
CA ASP A 276 16.93 -23.84 -7.34
C ASP A 276 17.46 -24.04 -8.77
N LEU A 277 17.57 -22.97 -9.57
CA LEU A 277 17.93 -23.07 -10.99
C LEU A 277 19.42 -23.36 -11.20
N ALA A 278 20.30 -22.89 -10.32
CA ALA A 278 21.76 -23.00 -10.53
C ALA A 278 22.20 -24.46 -10.65
N ALA A 279 21.73 -25.32 -9.73
CA ALA A 279 22.02 -26.75 -9.76
C ALA A 279 21.36 -27.48 -10.95
N ARG A 280 20.27 -26.95 -11.49
CA ARG A 280 19.49 -27.56 -12.58
C ARG A 280 20.01 -27.17 -13.96
N LEU A 281 20.66 -26.00 -14.05
CA LEU A 281 21.23 -25.44 -15.27
C LEU A 281 22.74 -25.69 -15.41
N ALA A 282 23.42 -26.16 -14.35
CA ALA A 282 24.86 -26.38 -14.31
C ALA A 282 25.43 -27.26 -15.44
N ASN A 283 24.63 -28.19 -15.98
CA ASN A 283 25.07 -29.09 -17.06
C ASN A 283 24.48 -28.73 -18.44
N VAL A 284 23.81 -27.58 -18.54
CA VAL A 284 23.13 -27.17 -19.77
C VAL A 284 24.08 -26.31 -20.61
N THR A 285 24.60 -26.93 -21.67
CA THR A 285 25.51 -26.26 -22.63
C THR A 285 24.78 -25.62 -23.81
N ALA A 286 23.49 -25.93 -23.99
CA ALA A 286 22.65 -25.29 -25.00
C ALA A 286 22.43 -23.80 -24.69
N ASP A 287 22.01 -23.05 -25.71
CA ASP A 287 21.56 -21.66 -25.62
C ASP A 287 20.06 -21.56 -25.29
N GLU A 288 19.27 -22.58 -25.63
CA GLU A 288 17.86 -22.69 -25.27
C GLU A 288 17.60 -23.64 -24.11
N VAL A 289 16.68 -23.23 -23.22
CA VAL A 289 16.16 -24.09 -22.16
C VAL A 289 14.65 -23.89 -22.02
N GLU A 290 13.97 -24.95 -21.59
CA GLU A 290 12.55 -24.92 -21.32
C GLU A 290 12.30 -25.10 -19.81
N LEU A 291 11.65 -24.11 -19.20
CA LEU A 291 11.12 -24.20 -17.84
C LEU A 291 9.64 -24.56 -17.92
N VAL A 292 9.24 -25.65 -17.26
CA VAL A 292 7.85 -26.10 -17.23
C VAL A 292 7.33 -26.09 -15.80
N VAL A 293 6.23 -25.38 -15.57
CA VAL A 293 5.49 -25.44 -14.31
C VAL A 293 4.34 -26.42 -14.46
N LEU A 294 4.32 -27.46 -13.63
CA LEU A 294 3.29 -28.51 -13.68
C LEU A 294 2.17 -28.20 -12.69
N LEU A 295 0.92 -28.35 -13.13
CA LEU A 295 -0.28 -27.98 -12.39
C LEU A 295 -1.22 -29.18 -12.22
N ARG A 296 -1.73 -29.36 -11.00
CA ARG A 296 -2.74 -30.40 -10.67
C ARG A 296 -4.13 -30.11 -11.22
N ARG A 297 -4.40 -28.87 -11.62
CA ARG A 297 -5.65 -28.41 -12.24
C ARG A 297 -5.33 -27.74 -13.57
N GLY A 298 -6.08 -28.07 -14.60
CA GLY A 298 -6.01 -27.44 -15.92
C GLY A 298 -7.14 -26.45 -16.17
N ASP A 299 -6.91 -25.50 -17.08
CA ASP A 299 -7.88 -24.50 -17.51
C ASP A 299 -7.77 -24.30 -19.04
N ALA A 300 -8.56 -25.08 -19.80
CA ALA A 300 -8.42 -25.20 -21.26
C ALA A 300 -8.52 -23.86 -22.04
N PRO A 301 -9.41 -22.91 -21.69
CA PRO A 301 -9.45 -21.60 -22.33
C PRO A 301 -8.12 -20.83 -22.30
N LEU A 302 -7.22 -21.09 -21.33
CA LEU A 302 -5.93 -20.41 -21.26
C LEU A 302 -4.98 -20.82 -22.40
N GLU A 303 -5.16 -21.98 -23.03
CA GLU A 303 -4.30 -22.43 -24.15
C GLU A 303 -4.29 -21.44 -25.32
N ALA A 304 -5.43 -20.84 -25.62
CA ALA A 304 -5.56 -19.88 -26.71
C ALA A 304 -5.21 -18.43 -26.31
N LEU A 305 -5.18 -18.13 -25.01
CA LEU A 305 -4.99 -16.77 -24.48
C LEU A 305 -3.57 -16.49 -24.01
N VAL A 306 -2.80 -17.54 -23.68
CA VAL A 306 -1.44 -17.41 -23.17
C VAL A 306 -0.45 -17.44 -24.32
N ASP A 307 0.37 -16.39 -24.38
CA ASP A 307 1.38 -16.18 -25.41
C ASP A 307 2.68 -15.60 -24.81
N ARG A 308 3.67 -15.31 -25.65
CA ARG A 308 4.93 -14.68 -25.23
C ARG A 308 4.73 -13.39 -24.43
N SER A 309 3.71 -12.58 -24.76
CA SER A 309 3.44 -11.30 -24.10
C SER A 309 2.83 -11.45 -22.72
N SER A 310 2.38 -12.65 -22.38
CA SER A 310 1.75 -12.98 -21.10
C SER A 310 2.71 -12.98 -19.91
N LEU A 311 4.02 -13.12 -20.17
CA LEU A 311 5.07 -12.98 -19.16
C LEU A 311 6.09 -11.92 -19.56
N ALA A 312 6.67 -11.27 -18.57
CA ALA A 312 7.79 -10.37 -18.74
C ALA A 312 8.91 -10.67 -17.74
N LEU A 313 10.15 -10.54 -18.21
CA LEU A 313 11.38 -10.62 -17.41
C LEU A 313 11.81 -9.21 -16.98
N HIS A 314 12.75 -9.14 -16.03
CA HIS A 314 13.41 -7.90 -15.61
C HIS A 314 12.42 -6.80 -15.17
N CYS A 315 11.39 -7.19 -14.42
CA CYS A 315 10.34 -6.29 -13.95
C CYS A 315 10.45 -6.02 -12.45
N THR A 316 10.04 -4.83 -12.02
CA THR A 316 9.88 -4.49 -10.61
C THR A 316 8.76 -3.48 -10.40
N PRO A 317 7.97 -3.59 -9.31
CA PRO A 317 7.12 -2.50 -8.87
C PRO A 317 7.96 -1.27 -8.52
N ALA A 318 7.45 -0.08 -8.80
CA ALA A 318 8.08 1.19 -8.46
C ALA A 318 7.05 2.17 -7.90
N ILE A 319 7.48 3.02 -6.95
CA ILE A 319 6.62 4.01 -6.28
C ILE A 319 7.13 5.43 -6.52
N ASN A 320 6.21 6.37 -6.73
CA ASN A 320 6.48 7.80 -6.81
C ASN A 320 6.74 8.39 -5.41
N LEU A 321 7.81 7.94 -4.77
CA LEU A 321 8.18 8.37 -3.43
C LEU A 321 9.69 8.40 -3.29
N PHE A 322 10.27 9.57 -3.09
CA PHE A 322 11.71 9.78 -3.04
C PHE A 322 12.08 10.80 -1.96
N ARG A 323 13.36 10.79 -1.57
CA ARG A 323 13.89 11.72 -0.57
C ARG A 323 14.24 13.04 -1.23
N LYS A 324 13.82 14.16 -0.62
CA LYS A 324 14.18 15.51 -1.04
C LYS A 324 14.56 16.33 0.19
N ARG A 325 15.58 17.18 0.06
CA ARG A 325 15.84 18.26 1.01
C ARG A 325 14.99 19.46 0.62
N LEU A 326 14.25 20.00 1.57
CA LEU A 326 13.26 21.04 1.34
C LEU A 326 13.91 22.42 1.45
N ASP A 327 13.25 23.42 0.86
CA ASP A 327 13.64 24.81 1.07
C ASP A 327 13.60 25.18 2.56
N ARG A 328 14.53 26.05 2.97
CA ARG A 328 14.60 26.46 4.38
C ARG A 328 13.33 27.18 4.80
N ILE A 329 12.83 26.81 5.98
CA ILE A 329 11.67 27.44 6.60
C ILE A 329 12.20 28.51 7.54
N GLN A 330 11.87 29.78 7.30
CA GLN A 330 12.21 30.87 8.21
C GLN A 330 11.24 30.85 9.40
N LEU A 331 11.80 30.92 10.60
CA LEU A 331 11.07 31.05 11.84
C LEU A 331 10.88 32.54 12.16
N GLY A 332 9.70 32.92 12.64
CA GLY A 332 9.35 34.31 12.91
C GLY A 332 8.42 34.45 14.11
N PRO A 333 8.47 35.60 14.82
CA PRO A 333 7.60 35.86 15.95
C PRO A 333 6.14 35.92 15.48
N GLY A 334 5.24 35.26 16.22
CA GLY A 334 3.79 35.27 15.97
C GLY A 334 3.25 34.10 15.13
N ALA A 335 4.10 33.25 14.56
CA ALA A 335 3.69 32.00 13.91
C ALA A 335 3.94 30.80 14.83
N TRP A 336 2.89 30.00 15.08
CA TRP A 336 2.98 28.78 15.88
C TRP A 336 3.01 27.51 15.00
N GLU A 337 2.58 27.62 13.74
CA GLU A 337 2.75 26.58 12.72
C GLU A 337 3.50 27.12 11.50
N TYR A 338 4.26 26.24 10.88
CA TYR A 338 5.07 26.55 9.70
C TYR A 338 4.68 25.62 8.54
N HIS A 339 4.34 26.21 7.41
CA HIS A 339 4.00 25.46 6.19
C HIS A 339 5.26 24.80 5.60
N VAL A 340 5.20 23.48 5.43
CA VAL A 340 6.28 22.66 4.90
C VAL A 340 6.11 22.54 3.39
N VAL A 341 6.71 23.46 2.66
CA VAL A 341 6.70 23.47 1.18
C VAL A 341 7.97 22.81 0.66
N PRO A 342 7.88 21.72 -0.14
CA PRO A 342 9.09 21.04 -0.62
C PRO A 342 10.00 21.89 -1.50
N ASP A 343 9.39 22.69 -2.36
CA ASP A 343 10.05 23.57 -3.32
C ASP A 343 9.16 24.79 -3.53
N ARG A 344 9.62 25.97 -3.11
CA ARG A 344 8.83 27.21 -3.17
C ARG A 344 8.69 27.75 -4.58
N THR A 345 9.60 27.36 -5.49
CA THR A 345 9.49 27.72 -6.91
C THR A 345 8.42 26.89 -7.61
N ARG A 346 8.18 25.67 -7.12
CA ARG A 346 7.25 24.69 -7.69
C ARG A 346 6.35 24.05 -6.62
N PRO A 347 5.54 24.85 -5.90
CA PRO A 347 4.75 24.37 -4.76
C PRO A 347 3.64 23.39 -5.16
N MET A 348 3.33 23.29 -6.46
CA MET A 348 2.30 22.39 -6.99
C MET A 348 2.82 21.01 -7.36
N ASP A 349 4.12 20.87 -7.61
CA ASP A 349 4.68 19.68 -8.24
C ASP A 349 5.06 18.59 -7.24
N PHE A 350 5.14 18.95 -5.95
CA PHE A 350 5.54 18.04 -4.89
C PHE A 350 4.53 18.04 -3.75
N GLU A 351 4.40 16.88 -3.10
CA GLU A 351 3.58 16.69 -1.92
C GLU A 351 4.37 15.93 -0.84
N VAL A 352 4.26 16.36 0.41
CA VAL A 352 5.00 15.76 1.53
C VAL A 352 4.29 14.49 2.00
N HIS A 353 4.97 13.35 1.86
CA HIS A 353 4.51 12.07 2.40
C HIS A 353 4.89 11.92 3.87
N SER A 354 6.15 12.12 4.24
CA SER A 354 6.60 12.01 5.65
C SER A 354 7.90 12.78 5.88
N LEU A 355 8.06 13.37 7.06
CA LEU A 355 9.32 14.02 7.44
C LEU A 355 10.33 12.98 7.92
N GLU A 356 11.60 13.13 7.52
CA GLU A 356 12.70 12.27 7.96
C GLU A 356 13.58 12.95 9.00
N THR A 357 13.95 14.22 8.78
CA THR A 357 14.76 14.99 9.74
C THR A 357 14.32 16.44 9.78
N VAL A 358 14.23 17.01 10.99
CA VAL A 358 13.97 18.43 11.22
C VAL A 358 15.08 19.00 12.10
N ILE A 359 15.84 19.94 11.55
CA ILE A 359 16.99 20.56 12.24
C ILE A 359 16.81 22.07 12.22
N GLY A 360 16.73 22.68 13.40
CA GLY A 360 16.78 24.12 13.60
C GLY A 360 18.21 24.64 13.60
N TYR A 361 18.41 25.79 12.96
CA TYR A 361 19.66 26.54 12.90
C TYR A 361 19.43 27.92 13.49
N GLY A 362 20.22 28.25 14.50
CA GLY A 362 20.34 29.58 15.08
C GLY A 362 21.63 30.31 14.71
N ASN A 363 21.98 31.31 15.50
CA ASN A 363 23.19 32.11 15.31
C ASN A 363 24.44 31.35 15.81
N GLY A 364 25.35 30.99 14.90
CA GLY A 364 26.62 30.31 15.20
C GLY A 364 26.61 28.79 14.98
N ALA A 365 27.80 28.18 14.89
CA ALA A 365 27.97 26.75 14.56
C ALA A 365 27.43 25.78 15.65
N VAL A 366 27.25 26.28 16.88
CA VAL A 366 26.77 25.53 18.06
C VAL A 366 25.24 25.65 18.25
N GLY A 367 24.57 26.52 17.50
CA GLY A 367 23.12 26.77 17.59
C GLY A 367 22.27 25.78 16.79
N GLN A 368 22.66 24.51 16.69
CA GLN A 368 21.83 23.48 16.04
C GLN A 368 20.97 22.77 17.07
N GLN A 369 19.68 22.68 16.80
CA GLN A 369 18.74 21.89 17.60
C GLN A 369 18.02 20.90 16.70
N ARG A 370 18.03 19.63 17.08
CA ARG A 370 17.29 18.58 16.39
C ARG A 370 15.88 18.47 16.99
N PHE A 371 14.87 18.41 16.12
CA PHE A 371 13.49 18.20 16.51
C PHE A 371 13.06 16.78 16.13
N GLU A 372 12.53 16.04 17.11
CA GLU A 372 12.00 14.69 16.93
C GLU A 372 10.47 14.70 16.87
N PRO A 373 9.81 13.72 16.22
CA PRO A 373 8.36 13.64 16.26
C PRO A 373 7.89 13.47 17.71
N LEU A 374 6.88 14.23 18.16
CA LEU A 374 6.37 14.20 19.54
C LEU A 374 6.03 12.79 20.05
N TYR A 375 5.45 11.96 19.19
CA TYR A 375 5.04 10.59 19.52
C TYR A 375 6.11 9.53 19.19
N ALA A 376 7.38 9.91 19.07
CA ALA A 376 8.48 8.97 18.83
C ALA A 376 8.65 7.97 19.97
N THR A 377 8.81 6.69 19.60
CA THR A 377 9.25 5.66 20.53
C THR A 377 10.69 5.95 20.92
N HIS A 378 11.07 5.59 22.16
CA HIS A 378 12.44 5.79 22.68
C HIS A 378 13.54 5.18 21.78
N GLN A 379 13.22 4.17 20.96
CA GLN A 379 14.15 3.60 19.98
C GLN A 379 14.35 4.48 18.73
N ALA A 380 13.35 5.28 18.32
CA ALA A 380 13.47 6.20 17.18
C ALA A 380 14.22 7.49 17.57
N THR A 381 14.13 7.88 18.85
CA THR A 381 14.97 8.89 19.49
C THR A 381 16.36 8.29 19.78
N GLY A 382 17.16 8.08 18.73
CA GLY A 382 18.56 7.61 18.77
C GLY A 382 19.10 7.15 20.13
N SER A 383 19.11 5.83 20.35
CA SER A 383 20.18 5.21 21.13
C SER A 383 21.51 5.38 20.37
N GLY A 384 22.04 6.60 20.40
CA GLY A 384 23.47 6.77 20.37
C GLY A 384 24.00 6.07 21.61
N THR A 385 24.85 5.07 21.42
CA THR A 385 25.61 4.44 22.50
C THR A 385 26.20 5.52 23.40
N ASP A 386 25.70 5.59 24.64
CA ASP A 386 26.39 6.18 25.77
C ASP A 386 27.77 5.52 25.88
N THR A 387 28.74 6.14 25.22
CA THR A 387 30.14 6.01 25.61
C THR A 387 30.36 7.11 26.64
N GLY A 388 30.52 6.68 27.89
CA GLY A 388 30.53 7.54 29.06
C GLY A 388 31.44 8.75 28.92
N THR A 389 30.83 9.91 28.79
CA THR A 389 31.40 11.21 29.15
C THR A 389 30.23 12.12 29.50
N GLY A 390 30.21 12.60 30.74
CA GLY A 390 29.11 13.37 31.31
C GLY A 390 29.03 14.81 30.80
N ASP A 391 28.66 14.98 29.52
CA ASP A 391 28.20 16.25 28.98
C ASP A 391 26.73 16.11 28.55
N ALA A 392 25.91 17.06 29.01
CA ALA A 392 24.46 17.05 28.90
C ALA A 392 23.95 16.68 27.50
N ALA A 393 23.03 15.72 27.43
CA ALA A 393 22.32 15.36 26.21
C ALA A 393 21.78 16.64 25.52
N PRO A 394 21.93 16.80 24.19
CA PRO A 394 21.46 17.99 23.50
C PRO A 394 19.95 18.12 23.73
N ALA A 395 19.50 19.28 24.19
CA ALA A 395 18.08 19.58 24.44
C ALA A 395 17.24 19.23 23.21
N HIS A 396 16.52 18.11 23.27
CA HIS A 396 15.70 17.62 22.17
C HIS A 396 14.42 18.45 22.09
N GLY A 397 14.21 19.11 20.95
CA GLY A 397 12.90 19.66 20.62
C GLY A 397 12.01 18.57 20.05
N PHE A 398 10.70 18.80 20.09
CA PHE A 398 9.68 17.96 19.49
C PHE A 398 8.92 18.70 18.41
N TYR A 399 8.32 17.96 17.48
CA TYR A 399 7.40 18.52 16.50
C TYR A 399 6.14 17.67 16.33
N THR A 400 5.05 18.32 15.94
CA THR A 400 3.81 17.68 15.48
C THR A 400 3.49 18.10 14.06
N LEU A 401 2.75 17.24 13.36
CA LEU A 401 2.34 17.45 11.98
C LEU A 401 0.83 17.65 11.89
N ARG A 402 0.43 18.58 11.03
CA ARG A 402 -0.97 18.80 10.67
C ARG A 402 -1.13 18.77 9.17
N ARG A 403 -2.06 17.95 8.68
CA ARG A 403 -2.36 17.79 7.25
C ARG A 403 -3.68 18.44 6.93
N GLU A 404 -3.69 19.32 5.93
CA GLU A 404 -4.90 20.01 5.48
C GLU A 404 -5.13 19.89 3.98
N PRO A 405 -6.38 20.01 3.51
CA PRO A 405 -6.64 20.07 2.08
C PRO A 405 -6.04 21.33 1.53
N ARG A 406 -5.38 21.21 0.38
CA ARG A 406 -5.04 22.42 -0.35
C ARG A 406 -6.33 23.14 -0.75
N LEU A 407 -6.39 24.44 -0.46
CA LEU A 407 -7.44 25.30 -0.97
C LEU A 407 -7.17 25.63 -2.44
N ARG A 408 -8.21 25.54 -3.27
CA ARG A 408 -8.10 25.94 -4.68
C ARG A 408 -7.89 27.45 -4.75
N SER A 409 -6.95 27.89 -5.58
CA SER A 409 -6.76 29.32 -5.84
C SER A 409 -7.95 29.91 -6.58
N GLN A 410 -8.19 31.22 -6.46
CA GLN A 410 -9.27 31.91 -7.20
C GLN A 410 -9.17 31.67 -8.71
N ARG A 411 -7.95 31.65 -9.26
CA ARG A 411 -7.71 31.34 -10.67
C ARG A 411 -8.15 29.92 -11.04
N GLN A 412 -7.89 28.93 -10.19
CA GLN A 412 -8.33 27.54 -10.40
C GLN A 412 -9.84 27.37 -10.25
N MET A 413 -10.48 28.18 -9.41
CA MET A 413 -11.95 28.20 -9.32
C MET A 413 -12.57 28.78 -10.61
N ALA A 414 -11.93 29.80 -11.22
CA ALA A 414 -12.43 30.44 -12.43
C ALA A 414 -12.09 29.68 -13.74
N GLN A 415 -10.88 29.14 -13.86
CA GLN A 415 -10.35 28.54 -15.09
C GLN A 415 -10.33 27.00 -15.07
N GLY A 416 -10.72 26.39 -13.95
CA GLY A 416 -10.61 24.94 -13.73
C GLY A 416 -9.29 24.52 -13.08
N ALA A 417 -9.29 23.33 -12.50
CA ALA A 417 -8.12 22.75 -11.84
C ALA A 417 -7.22 22.02 -12.85
N ARG A 418 -5.90 21.99 -12.58
CA ARG A 418 -4.89 21.27 -13.38
C ARG A 418 -5.21 19.77 -13.49
N SER A 419 -5.72 19.20 -12.41
CA SER A 419 -6.14 17.80 -12.30
C SER A 419 -7.30 17.68 -11.30
N SER A 420 -7.95 16.52 -11.24
CA SER A 420 -8.94 16.22 -10.21
C SER A 420 -8.32 15.99 -8.83
N TYR A 421 -7.00 15.76 -8.76
CA TYR A 421 -6.29 15.50 -7.51
C TYR A 421 -5.93 16.81 -6.79
N ILE A 422 -6.50 17.02 -5.61
CA ILE A 422 -6.29 18.26 -4.85
C ILE A 422 -4.99 18.21 -4.05
N GLY A 423 -4.61 17.05 -3.49
CA GLY A 423 -3.47 16.90 -2.58
C GLY A 423 -3.65 17.57 -1.22
N GLN A 424 -2.65 17.41 -0.36
CA GLN A 424 -2.59 17.90 1.01
C GLN A 424 -1.41 18.84 1.22
N GLU A 425 -1.59 19.79 2.13
CA GLU A 425 -0.53 20.65 2.66
C GLU A 425 -0.15 20.16 4.07
N VAL A 426 1.14 20.24 4.39
CA VAL A 426 1.67 19.84 5.70
C VAL A 426 2.14 21.07 6.47
N TYR A 427 1.67 21.21 7.69
CA TYR A 427 2.11 22.23 8.64
C TYR A 427 2.84 21.56 9.80
N LEU A 428 3.88 22.23 10.27
CA LEU A 428 4.78 21.80 11.33
C LEU A 428 4.63 22.73 12.53
N ALA A 429 4.33 22.18 13.70
CA ALA A 429 4.40 22.90 14.97
C ALA A 429 5.58 22.38 15.80
N LEU A 430 6.31 23.27 16.45
CA LEU A 430 7.49 22.95 17.25
C LEU A 430 7.19 23.14 18.74
N VAL A 431 7.76 22.28 19.58
CA VAL A 431 7.67 22.35 21.04
C VAL A 431 9.00 21.93 21.65
N ASP A 432 9.57 22.75 22.51
CA ASP A 432 10.76 22.44 23.30
C ASP A 432 10.40 22.46 24.81
N PRO A 433 10.71 21.40 25.57
CA PRO A 433 10.43 21.34 27.01
C PRO A 433 11.12 22.43 27.84
N HIS A 434 12.29 22.89 27.42
CA HIS A 434 13.12 23.84 28.17
C HIS A 434 12.92 25.28 27.69
N HIS A 435 12.53 25.47 26.42
CA HIS A 435 12.35 26.79 25.80
C HIS A 435 11.10 26.81 24.92
N ALA A 436 9.92 27.03 25.50
CA ALA A 436 8.68 27.06 24.72
C ALA A 436 8.58 28.34 23.85
N PRO A 437 8.21 28.25 22.55
CA PRO A 437 7.97 27.03 21.76
C PRO A 437 9.25 26.36 21.22
N TYR A 438 10.32 27.12 21.02
CA TYR A 438 11.67 26.67 20.71
C TYR A 438 12.67 27.76 21.17
N ARG A 439 13.96 27.46 21.20
CA ARG A 439 14.98 28.45 21.60
C ARG A 439 14.97 29.70 20.71
N ASP A 440 15.04 30.89 21.33
CA ASP A 440 14.97 32.20 20.65
C ASP A 440 16.07 32.45 19.61
N ASP A 441 17.19 31.72 19.70
CA ASP A 441 18.30 31.85 18.79
C ASP A 441 18.05 31.17 17.43
N ILE A 442 17.09 30.25 17.34
CA ILE A 442 16.77 29.52 16.11
C ILE A 442 16.00 30.43 15.16
N ARG A 443 16.50 30.56 13.93
CA ARG A 443 15.90 31.39 12.87
C ARG A 443 15.42 30.60 11.67
N GLN A 444 15.95 29.40 11.46
CA GLN A 444 15.67 28.62 10.26
C GLN A 444 15.55 27.13 10.55
N LEU A 445 14.65 26.44 9.85
CA LEU A 445 14.61 24.98 9.82
C LEU A 445 15.13 24.46 8.48
N SER A 446 15.99 23.43 8.56
CA SER A 446 16.26 22.53 7.45
C SER A 446 15.44 21.27 7.65
N VAL A 447 14.64 20.92 6.64
CA VAL A 447 13.81 19.71 6.66
C VAL A 447 14.24 18.79 5.53
N ALA A 448 14.37 17.50 5.82
CA ALA A 448 14.43 16.45 4.81
C ALA A 448 13.16 15.60 4.93
N ALA A 449 12.53 15.29 3.80
CA ALA A 449 11.28 14.55 3.77
C ALA A 449 11.25 13.57 2.59
N ARG A 450 10.36 12.59 2.71
CA ARG A 450 9.89 11.82 1.56
C ARG A 450 8.77 12.59 0.89
N VAL A 451 8.89 12.76 -0.41
CA VAL A 451 7.94 13.51 -1.24
C VAL A 451 7.50 12.67 -2.42
N SER A 452 6.30 12.95 -2.91
CA SER A 452 5.76 12.44 -4.18
C SER A 452 5.64 13.60 -5.17
N ASN A 453 5.48 13.29 -6.45
CA ASN A 453 5.21 14.27 -7.51
C ASN A 453 3.72 14.66 -7.62
N ARG A 454 2.94 14.49 -6.55
CA ARG A 454 1.52 14.87 -6.51
C ARG A 454 0.74 14.37 -7.73
N ASP A 455 0.18 15.29 -8.53
CA ASP A 455 -0.66 15.02 -9.70
C ASP A 455 0.13 14.90 -11.01
N LEU A 456 1.44 15.14 -11.02
CA LEU A 456 2.26 15.01 -12.23
C LEU A 456 2.14 13.63 -12.92
N PRO A 457 2.09 12.48 -12.19
CA PRO A 457 1.90 11.18 -12.83
C PRO A 457 0.61 11.06 -13.65
N MET A 458 -0.43 11.84 -13.32
CA MET A 458 -1.72 11.85 -14.06
C MET A 458 -1.66 12.68 -15.35
N LEU A 459 -0.61 13.49 -15.50
CA LEU A 459 -0.42 14.40 -16.62
C LEU A 459 0.61 13.88 -17.61
N LEU A 460 1.24 12.74 -17.31
CA LEU A 460 2.07 12.02 -18.25
C LEU A 460 1.21 11.60 -19.46
N PRO A 461 1.78 11.60 -20.67
CA PRO A 461 1.03 11.25 -21.85
C PRO A 461 0.55 9.79 -21.73
N HIS A 462 -0.75 9.58 -21.93
CA HIS A 462 -1.37 8.27 -21.89
C HIS A 462 -1.87 7.94 -23.30
N GLY A 463 -1.04 7.26 -24.08
CA GLY A 463 -1.35 6.86 -25.47
C GLY A 463 -1.12 5.37 -25.69
N ALA A 464 -1.98 4.75 -26.52
CA ALA A 464 -1.76 3.40 -27.04
C ALA A 464 -0.58 3.36 -28.02
N ASP A 465 -0.36 4.48 -28.72
CA ASP A 465 0.69 4.64 -29.72
C ASP A 465 2.08 4.79 -29.07
N ALA A 466 3.09 4.12 -29.63
CA ALA A 466 4.42 4.05 -29.04
C ALA A 466 5.12 5.41 -28.96
N ASP A 467 4.81 6.30 -29.90
CA ASP A 467 5.36 7.67 -29.99
C ASP A 467 4.75 8.63 -28.94
N GLN A 468 3.71 8.20 -28.24
CA GLN A 468 3.00 8.97 -27.21
C GLN A 468 3.16 8.37 -25.80
N LYS A 469 4.02 7.36 -25.62
CA LYS A 469 4.32 6.81 -24.30
C LYS A 469 5.42 7.62 -23.61
N PRO A 470 5.33 7.80 -22.29
CA PRO A 470 6.40 8.45 -21.54
C PRO A 470 7.66 7.59 -21.67
N VAL A 471 8.76 8.22 -22.07
CA VAL A 471 10.07 7.59 -22.07
C VAL A 471 10.61 7.64 -20.64
N TRP A 472 10.97 6.47 -20.11
CA TRP A 472 11.53 6.34 -18.77
C TRP A 472 13.01 5.98 -18.85
N ARG A 473 13.79 6.58 -17.96
CA ARG A 473 15.23 6.31 -17.83
C ARG A 473 15.55 5.86 -16.41
N LEU A 474 16.43 4.88 -16.30
CA LEU A 474 17.02 4.47 -15.04
C LEU A 474 18.21 5.39 -14.74
N ASP A 475 18.20 6.05 -13.59
CA ASP A 475 19.32 6.87 -13.11
C ASP A 475 20.35 5.98 -12.41
N ALA A 476 20.91 5.04 -13.17
CA ALA A 476 22.01 4.17 -12.76
C ALA A 476 22.80 3.76 -14.00
N ALA A 477 24.13 3.68 -13.87
CA ALA A 477 24.97 3.14 -14.92
C ALA A 477 24.75 1.63 -15.05
N GLY A 478 24.49 1.15 -16.26
CA GLY A 478 24.28 -0.27 -16.49
C GLY A 478 23.78 -0.60 -17.89
N PRO A 479 23.58 -1.89 -18.18
CA PRO A 479 23.20 -2.41 -19.50
C PRO A 479 21.71 -2.16 -19.85
N VAL A 480 21.06 -1.17 -19.23
CA VAL A 480 19.63 -0.87 -19.43
C VAL A 480 19.49 0.19 -20.52
N ARG A 481 18.86 -0.19 -21.64
CA ARG A 481 18.63 0.71 -22.79
C ARG A 481 17.41 1.59 -22.58
N ARG A 482 16.32 1.02 -22.08
CA ARG A 482 15.04 1.70 -21.87
C ARG A 482 14.31 1.10 -20.68
N VAL A 483 13.46 1.91 -20.05
CA VAL A 483 12.50 1.45 -19.06
C VAL A 483 11.08 1.63 -19.61
N ASP A 484 10.25 0.60 -19.48
CA ASP A 484 8.85 0.62 -19.89
C ASP A 484 7.93 0.46 -18.68
N ALA A 485 6.83 1.23 -18.61
CA ALA A 485 5.77 1.00 -17.63
C ALA A 485 4.75 -0.02 -18.17
N LEU A 486 4.75 -1.25 -17.64
CA LEU A 486 3.82 -2.30 -18.05
C LEU A 486 2.43 -2.15 -17.43
N ARG A 487 2.36 -1.53 -16.24
CA ARG A 487 1.13 -1.17 -15.53
C ARG A 487 1.34 0.15 -14.80
N GLY A 488 0.27 0.92 -14.67
CA GLY A 488 0.32 2.27 -14.10
C GLY A 488 0.97 3.28 -15.06
N PRO A 489 1.36 4.47 -14.59
CA PRO A 489 1.27 4.93 -13.21
C PRO A 489 -0.17 5.00 -12.67
N THR A 490 -0.40 4.58 -11.42
CA THR A 490 -1.72 4.66 -10.77
C THR A 490 -2.04 6.09 -10.37
N ARG A 491 -3.32 6.41 -10.17
CA ARG A 491 -3.72 7.72 -9.66
C ARG A 491 -3.32 7.82 -8.18
N PRO A 492 -2.68 8.92 -7.75
CA PRO A 492 -2.43 9.16 -6.33
C PRO A 492 -3.75 9.28 -5.56
N VAL A 493 -3.76 8.82 -4.31
CA VAL A 493 -4.96 8.82 -3.47
C VAL A 493 -4.72 9.63 -2.20
N THR A 494 -5.62 10.55 -1.89
CA THR A 494 -5.61 11.28 -0.63
C THR A 494 -6.35 10.50 0.45
N ARG A 495 -5.76 10.39 1.65
CA ARG A 495 -6.40 9.73 2.80
C ARG A 495 -6.91 10.76 3.80
N ARG A 496 -8.19 10.62 4.19
CA ARG A 496 -8.87 11.49 5.14
C ARG A 496 -9.85 10.70 6.00
N PRO A 497 -9.39 10.15 7.13
CA PRO A 497 -10.29 9.61 8.14
C PRO A 497 -11.01 10.78 8.83
N VAL A 498 -12.18 11.18 8.33
CA VAL A 498 -13.01 12.25 8.90
C VAL A 498 -14.32 11.64 9.37
N GLY A 499 -14.80 12.05 10.54
CA GLY A 499 -16.06 11.55 11.11
C GLY A 499 -15.99 10.07 11.49
N GLU A 500 -17.04 9.33 11.17
CA GLU A 500 -17.21 7.92 11.57
C GLU A 500 -16.11 6.99 11.04
N PRO A 501 -15.70 7.02 9.75
CA PRO A 501 -14.59 6.19 9.25
C PRO A 501 -13.27 6.41 10.03
N GLY A 502 -13.05 7.62 10.53
CA GLY A 502 -11.87 7.91 11.34
C GLY A 502 -11.91 7.25 12.71
N TRP A 503 -13.06 7.29 13.38
CA TRP A 503 -13.25 6.56 14.64
C TRP A 503 -13.25 5.05 14.46
N GLN A 504 -13.80 4.54 13.35
CA GLN A 504 -13.73 3.13 13.01
C GLN A 504 -12.27 2.68 12.83
N LEU A 505 -11.41 3.50 12.21
CA LEU A 505 -9.98 3.21 12.09
C LEU A 505 -9.26 3.23 13.44
N VAL A 506 -9.53 4.23 14.30
CA VAL A 506 -8.96 4.27 15.66
C VAL A 506 -9.39 3.05 16.46
N SER A 507 -10.67 2.69 16.40
CA SER A 507 -11.22 1.49 17.03
C SER A 507 -10.53 0.22 16.52
N HIS A 508 -10.39 0.11 15.19
CA HIS A 508 -9.70 -1.00 14.54
C HIS A 508 -8.25 -1.18 15.03
N LEU A 509 -7.51 -0.10 15.22
CA LEU A 509 -6.13 -0.15 15.73
C LEU A 509 -6.05 -0.47 17.24
N SER A 510 -7.08 -0.10 18.00
CA SER A 510 -7.15 -0.36 19.45
C SER A 510 -7.61 -1.79 19.80
N LEU A 511 -8.40 -2.41 18.94
CA LEU A 511 -8.99 -3.72 19.18
C LEU A 511 -8.00 -4.84 18.87
N ASN A 512 -7.52 -5.51 19.92
CA ASN A 512 -6.98 -6.86 19.78
C ASN A 512 -8.08 -7.75 19.19
N HIS A 513 -7.81 -8.41 18.06
CA HIS A 513 -8.73 -9.23 17.23
C HIS A 513 -9.38 -10.46 17.92
N LEU A 514 -9.51 -10.44 19.24
CA LEU A 514 -10.04 -11.52 20.07
C LEU A 514 -11.57 -11.67 19.99
N SER A 515 -12.32 -10.71 19.44
CA SER A 515 -13.79 -10.82 19.32
C SER A 515 -14.29 -11.63 18.11
N LEU A 516 -13.41 -12.17 17.25
CA LEU A 516 -13.84 -13.00 16.12
C LEU A 516 -14.09 -14.48 16.51
N VAL A 517 -13.58 -14.90 17.67
CA VAL A 517 -13.77 -16.28 18.16
C VAL A 517 -15.10 -16.35 18.91
N GLY A 518 -16.06 -17.10 18.37
CA GLY A 518 -17.40 -17.27 18.94
C GLY A 518 -18.49 -16.35 18.38
N ALA A 519 -18.13 -15.41 17.49
CA ALA A 519 -19.10 -14.63 16.73
C ALA A 519 -19.79 -15.49 15.65
N SER A 520 -21.00 -15.09 15.23
CA SER A 520 -21.63 -15.74 14.08
C SER A 520 -20.78 -15.48 12.81
N PRO A 521 -20.75 -16.40 11.84
CA PRO A 521 -19.94 -16.21 10.64
C PRO A 521 -20.28 -14.95 9.84
N ALA A 522 -21.54 -14.49 9.90
CA ALA A 522 -22.02 -13.28 9.24
C ALA A 522 -21.55 -12.01 9.97
N ASP A 523 -21.56 -12.00 11.29
CA ASP A 523 -21.10 -10.85 12.10
C ASP A 523 -19.58 -10.68 11.98
N ALA A 524 -18.84 -11.79 12.00
CA ALA A 524 -17.40 -11.78 11.79
C ALA A 524 -17.04 -11.26 10.38
N ALA A 525 -17.80 -11.65 9.35
CA ALA A 525 -17.66 -11.09 8.02
C ALA A 525 -18.00 -9.60 7.97
N ALA A 526 -19.06 -9.15 8.64
CA ALA A 526 -19.43 -7.74 8.72
C ALA A 526 -18.32 -6.88 9.35
N ALA A 527 -17.71 -7.34 10.44
CA ALA A 527 -16.58 -6.66 11.07
C ALA A 527 -15.35 -6.58 10.14
N LEU A 528 -15.07 -7.66 9.40
CA LEU A 528 -14.00 -7.66 8.40
C LEU A 528 -14.31 -6.69 7.25
N ARG A 529 -15.56 -6.61 6.79
CA ARG A 529 -15.98 -5.66 5.74
C ARG A 529 -15.78 -4.22 6.17
N THR A 530 -16.21 -3.86 7.38
CA THR A 530 -15.99 -2.52 7.95
C THR A 530 -14.51 -2.17 8.00
N THR A 531 -13.67 -3.13 8.41
CA THR A 531 -12.22 -2.95 8.44
C THR A 531 -11.66 -2.70 7.05
N LEU A 532 -12.00 -3.54 6.08
CA LEU A 532 -11.45 -3.47 4.72
C LEU A 532 -11.91 -2.24 3.95
N ALA A 533 -13.12 -1.74 4.22
CA ALA A 533 -13.66 -0.52 3.61
C ALA A 533 -12.77 0.71 3.89
N LEU A 534 -12.04 0.73 5.00
CA LEU A 534 -11.15 1.84 5.37
C LEU A 534 -9.92 1.97 4.43
N TYR A 535 -9.52 0.88 3.76
CA TYR A 535 -8.26 0.79 3.01
C TYR A 535 -8.36 1.21 1.56
N ALA A 536 -9.51 1.63 1.05
CA ALA A 536 -9.64 2.22 -0.29
C ALA A 536 -10.35 3.59 -0.21
N PRO A 537 -10.23 4.45 -1.24
CA PRO A 537 -11.08 5.63 -1.33
C PRO A 537 -12.57 5.22 -1.33
N PRO A 538 -13.48 6.03 -0.77
CA PRO A 538 -14.91 5.74 -0.78
C PRO A 538 -15.48 5.64 -2.21
N ASP A 539 -14.86 6.32 -3.18
CA ASP A 539 -15.29 6.32 -4.58
C ASP A 539 -14.79 5.10 -5.37
N ASP A 540 -14.00 4.21 -4.77
CA ASP A 540 -13.51 3.01 -5.43
C ASP A 540 -14.59 1.91 -5.42
N ALA A 541 -15.43 1.94 -6.44
CA ALA A 541 -16.49 0.97 -6.63
C ALA A 541 -15.98 -0.47 -6.83
N ALA A 542 -14.76 -0.65 -7.33
CA ALA A 542 -14.17 -1.98 -7.52
C ALA A 542 -13.79 -2.58 -6.16
N TRP A 543 -13.11 -1.81 -5.31
CA TRP A 543 -12.80 -2.25 -3.95
C TRP A 543 -14.05 -2.46 -3.11
N ALA A 544 -15.01 -1.53 -3.16
CA ALA A 544 -16.27 -1.64 -2.41
C ALA A 544 -17.03 -2.93 -2.77
N ARG A 545 -17.02 -3.31 -4.06
CA ARG A 545 -17.61 -4.58 -4.53
C ARG A 545 -16.86 -5.80 -3.97
N GLN A 546 -15.53 -5.80 -4.01
CA GLN A 546 -14.72 -6.90 -3.44
C GLN A 546 -14.97 -7.07 -1.94
N VAL A 547 -15.07 -5.96 -1.21
CA VAL A 547 -15.40 -5.96 0.23
C VAL A 547 -16.80 -6.52 0.45
N ALA A 548 -17.80 -6.10 -0.34
CA ALA A 548 -19.16 -6.65 -0.27
C ALA A 548 -19.21 -8.16 -0.60
N GLY A 549 -18.27 -8.66 -1.40
CA GLY A 549 -18.11 -10.07 -1.75
C GLY A 549 -17.66 -10.99 -0.61
N VAL A 550 -17.31 -10.44 0.57
CA VAL A 550 -17.02 -11.24 1.77
C VAL A 550 -18.34 -11.71 2.40
N LEU A 551 -18.68 -12.99 2.20
CA LEU A 551 -19.95 -13.56 2.63
C LEU A 551 -19.93 -14.01 4.09
N ALA A 552 -18.95 -14.83 4.46
CA ALA A 552 -18.82 -15.42 5.79
C ALA A 552 -17.36 -15.56 6.21
N LEU A 553 -17.12 -15.43 7.52
CA LEU A 553 -15.82 -15.65 8.13
C LEU A 553 -15.99 -16.55 9.35
N GLN A 554 -15.45 -17.76 9.30
CA GLN A 554 -15.49 -18.68 10.44
C GLN A 554 -14.09 -18.85 11.02
N VAL A 555 -13.97 -18.72 12.34
CA VAL A 555 -12.70 -18.89 13.06
C VAL A 555 -12.85 -20.03 14.06
N GLN A 556 -11.97 -21.04 13.97
CA GLN A 556 -11.99 -22.21 14.85
C GLN A 556 -10.60 -22.53 15.39
N PRO A 557 -10.46 -22.89 16.68
CA PRO A 557 -9.18 -23.35 17.22
C PRO A 557 -8.83 -24.74 16.66
N ILE A 558 -7.60 -24.91 16.20
CA ILE A 558 -7.09 -26.18 15.67
C ILE A 558 -5.70 -26.49 16.20
N VAL A 559 -5.37 -27.78 16.22
CA VAL A 559 -4.01 -28.28 16.46
C VAL A 559 -3.48 -28.88 15.17
N ARG A 560 -2.26 -28.51 14.79
CA ARG A 560 -1.58 -29.02 13.59
C ARG A 560 -0.13 -29.32 13.91
N ARG A 561 0.43 -30.25 13.14
CA ARG A 561 1.87 -30.43 13.08
C ARG A 561 2.49 -29.21 12.42
N LEU A 562 3.46 -28.58 13.10
CA LEU A 562 4.16 -27.42 12.56
C LEU A 562 5.14 -27.85 11.45
N PRO A 563 5.21 -27.10 10.32
CA PRO A 563 6.09 -27.42 9.20
C PRO A 563 7.54 -26.95 9.47
N VAL A 564 8.08 -27.22 10.66
CA VAL A 564 9.45 -26.83 11.04
C VAL A 564 10.38 -28.03 10.88
N LYS A 565 11.60 -27.79 10.40
CA LYS A 565 12.65 -28.82 10.34
C LYS A 565 13.05 -29.18 11.78
N GLY A 566 12.83 -30.42 12.20
CA GLY A 566 13.13 -30.88 13.55
C GLY A 566 12.22 -32.01 14.04
N PRO A 567 12.21 -32.31 15.35
CA PRO A 567 11.27 -33.28 15.93
C PRO A 567 9.82 -32.87 15.68
N MET A 568 8.91 -33.85 15.67
CA MET A 568 7.49 -33.59 15.44
C MET A 568 6.90 -32.72 16.56
N GLY A 569 6.72 -31.43 16.27
CA GLY A 569 6.06 -30.46 17.16
C GLY A 569 4.62 -30.21 16.73
N PHE A 570 3.69 -30.24 17.69
CA PHE A 570 2.32 -29.79 17.50
C PHE A 570 2.19 -28.36 18.04
N GLY A 571 1.57 -27.49 17.25
CA GLY A 571 1.19 -26.15 17.68
C GLY A 571 -0.31 -26.06 17.86
N SER A 572 -0.77 -25.15 18.71
CA SER A 572 -2.14 -24.65 18.70
C SER A 572 -2.22 -23.42 17.81
N GLY A 573 -3.34 -23.26 17.12
CA GLY A 573 -3.55 -22.15 16.19
C GLY A 573 -5.03 -21.98 15.86
N ILE A 574 -5.30 -21.11 14.90
CA ILE A 574 -6.65 -20.84 14.40
C ILE A 574 -6.76 -21.19 12.91
N GLU A 575 -7.83 -21.90 12.56
CA GLU A 575 -8.27 -22.06 11.18
C GLU A 575 -9.27 -20.95 10.89
N ILE A 576 -9.02 -20.21 9.82
CA ILE A 576 -9.87 -19.14 9.32
C ILE A 576 -10.45 -19.64 8.00
N VAL A 577 -11.75 -19.88 7.97
CA VAL A 577 -12.48 -20.26 6.75
C VAL A 577 -13.16 -19.01 6.22
N LEU A 578 -12.69 -18.55 5.07
CA LEU A 578 -13.18 -17.36 4.39
C LEU A 578 -14.04 -17.78 3.20
N GLU A 579 -15.30 -17.34 3.18
CA GLU A 579 -16.22 -17.55 2.08
C GLU A 579 -16.39 -16.28 1.25
N LEU A 580 -16.03 -16.35 -0.03
CA LEU A 580 -16.08 -15.23 -0.97
C LEU A 580 -17.03 -15.53 -2.14
N ASP A 581 -17.80 -14.53 -2.56
CA ASP A 581 -18.57 -14.59 -3.80
C ASP A 581 -17.70 -14.23 -5.01
N GLU A 582 -17.43 -15.17 -5.90
CA GLU A 582 -16.61 -14.94 -7.09
C GLU A 582 -17.17 -13.86 -8.03
N LEU A 583 -18.49 -13.66 -8.07
CA LEU A 583 -19.12 -12.64 -8.91
C LEU A 583 -18.74 -11.21 -8.49
N ALA A 584 -18.49 -11.00 -7.19
CA ALA A 584 -18.03 -9.73 -6.66
C ALA A 584 -16.59 -9.38 -7.08
N PHE A 585 -15.81 -10.36 -7.54
CA PHE A 585 -14.41 -10.20 -7.96
C PHE A 585 -14.24 -10.11 -9.49
N GLN A 586 -15.27 -9.79 -10.26
CA GLN A 586 -15.13 -9.54 -11.72
C GLN A 586 -14.04 -8.49 -12.00
N GLY A 587 -13.08 -8.83 -12.88
CA GLY A 587 -11.91 -8.00 -13.18
C GLY A 587 -10.79 -8.05 -12.12
N THR A 588 -10.99 -8.80 -11.04
CA THR A 588 -10.00 -9.06 -9.98
C THR A 588 -9.98 -10.55 -9.63
N SER A 589 -9.35 -10.98 -8.54
CA SER A 589 -9.35 -12.38 -8.13
C SER A 589 -9.58 -12.55 -6.63
N ALA A 590 -10.57 -13.39 -6.30
CA ALA A 590 -10.81 -13.85 -4.94
C ALA A 590 -9.58 -14.54 -4.34
N PHE A 591 -8.81 -15.27 -5.15
CA PHE A 591 -7.57 -15.92 -4.72
C PHE A 591 -6.49 -14.91 -4.35
N LEU A 592 -6.28 -13.87 -5.17
CA LEU A 592 -5.29 -12.83 -4.87
C LEU A 592 -5.66 -12.07 -3.61
N PHE A 593 -6.93 -11.68 -3.48
CA PHE A 593 -7.47 -11.02 -2.30
C PHE A 593 -7.31 -11.87 -1.04
N ALA A 594 -7.68 -13.16 -1.10
CA ALA A 594 -7.49 -14.09 0.01
C ALA A 594 -6.00 -14.30 0.33
N SER A 595 -5.10 -14.29 -0.66
CA SER A 595 -3.64 -14.38 -0.44
C SER A 595 -3.11 -13.19 0.36
N VAL A 596 -3.66 -11.98 0.12
CA VAL A 596 -3.33 -10.79 0.93
C VAL A 596 -3.87 -10.94 2.35
N LEU A 597 -5.13 -11.38 2.50
CA LEU A 597 -5.73 -11.60 3.81
C LEU A 597 -5.01 -12.68 4.62
N GLU A 598 -4.50 -13.71 3.95
CA GLU A 598 -3.71 -14.76 4.58
C GLU A 598 -2.48 -14.20 5.29
N ARG A 599 -1.74 -13.29 4.62
CA ARG A 599 -0.59 -12.60 5.21
C ARG A 599 -1.00 -11.61 6.29
N PHE A 600 -2.13 -10.94 6.08
CA PHE A 600 -2.71 -10.05 7.08
C PHE A 600 -3.00 -10.80 8.38
N PHE A 601 -3.75 -11.91 8.35
CA PHE A 601 -4.07 -12.71 9.54
C PHE A 601 -2.83 -13.32 10.19
N ALA A 602 -1.89 -13.85 9.39
CA ALA A 602 -0.66 -14.43 9.91
C ALA A 602 0.21 -13.43 10.70
N ARG A 603 0.16 -12.15 10.35
CA ARG A 603 0.85 -11.13 11.13
C ARG A 603 0.15 -10.88 12.47
N HIS A 604 -1.19 -10.82 12.50
CA HIS A 604 -1.96 -10.60 13.72
C HIS A 604 -1.92 -11.75 14.73
N ALA A 605 -1.53 -12.95 14.31
CA ALA A 605 -1.34 -14.07 15.22
C ALA A 605 -0.20 -13.82 16.21
N ALA A 606 -0.42 -14.24 17.47
CA ALA A 606 0.62 -14.26 18.48
C ALA A 606 1.77 -15.19 18.05
N ILE A 607 2.99 -14.92 18.54
CA ILE A 607 4.22 -15.66 18.19
C ILE A 607 4.07 -17.17 18.45
N ASN A 608 3.36 -17.55 19.51
CA ASN A 608 3.16 -18.94 19.93
C ASN A 608 1.94 -19.61 19.27
N ALA A 609 1.29 -18.93 18.32
CA ALA A 609 0.15 -19.44 17.58
C ALA A 609 0.45 -19.46 16.07
N PHE A 610 -0.27 -20.29 15.33
CA PHE A 610 -0.28 -20.23 13.87
C PHE A 610 -1.67 -19.88 13.35
N THR A 611 -1.72 -19.32 12.16
CA THR A 611 -2.96 -19.18 11.38
C THR A 611 -2.93 -20.11 10.18
N GLN A 612 -4.09 -20.67 9.85
CA GLN A 612 -4.32 -21.40 8.61
C GLN A 612 -5.54 -20.81 7.92
N LEU A 613 -5.38 -20.23 6.72
CA LEU A 613 -6.50 -19.75 5.92
C LEU A 613 -7.01 -20.87 5.01
N VAL A 614 -8.33 -20.96 4.88
CA VAL A 614 -9.04 -21.78 3.89
C VAL A 614 -9.96 -20.86 3.10
N LEU A 615 -9.75 -20.77 1.79
CA LEU A 615 -10.62 -20.03 0.88
C LEU A 615 -11.68 -20.97 0.31
N ARG A 616 -12.94 -20.59 0.49
CA ARG A 616 -14.11 -21.25 -0.10
C ARG A 616 -14.90 -20.28 -0.96
N THR A 617 -15.53 -20.81 -1.99
CA THR A 617 -16.52 -20.09 -2.79
C THR A 617 -17.77 -20.94 -2.92
N PRO A 618 -18.97 -20.34 -2.95
CA PRO A 618 -20.22 -21.06 -3.20
C PRO A 618 -20.19 -21.84 -4.51
N GLN A 619 -19.49 -21.31 -5.53
CA GLN A 619 -19.46 -21.85 -6.88
C GLN A 619 -18.54 -23.07 -7.01
N ARG A 620 -17.37 -23.07 -6.35
CA ARG A 620 -16.31 -24.09 -6.54
C ARG A 620 -15.93 -24.87 -5.28
N GLY A 621 -16.50 -24.54 -4.12
CA GLY A 621 -16.16 -25.18 -2.85
C GLY A 621 -14.81 -24.70 -2.32
N GLU A 622 -13.95 -25.61 -1.83
CA GLU A 622 -12.61 -25.26 -1.32
C GLU A 622 -11.64 -24.99 -2.49
N LEU A 623 -11.24 -23.73 -2.67
CA LEU A 623 -10.30 -23.33 -3.71
C LEU A 623 -8.85 -23.55 -3.30
N MET A 624 -8.52 -23.15 -2.07
CA MET A 624 -7.17 -23.14 -1.55
C MET A 624 -7.15 -23.27 -0.03
N ARG A 625 -6.22 -24.08 0.47
CA ARG A 625 -5.87 -24.18 1.89
C ARG A 625 -4.39 -23.89 2.03
N TRP A 626 -4.05 -22.79 2.69
CA TRP A 626 -2.66 -22.43 2.92
C TRP A 626 -2.05 -23.31 4.02
N ALA A 627 -0.73 -23.53 3.92
CA ALA A 627 0.00 -24.21 4.97
C ALA A 627 -0.02 -23.36 6.26
N PRO A 628 0.00 -23.99 7.46
CA PRO A 628 0.09 -23.27 8.73
C PRO A 628 1.23 -22.26 8.73
N ARG A 629 0.93 -20.98 8.96
CA ARG A 629 1.94 -19.93 9.15
C ARG A 629 2.01 -19.53 10.60
N ILE A 630 3.21 -19.63 11.15
CA ILE A 630 3.53 -19.19 12.51
C ILE A 630 3.36 -17.66 12.58
N GLY A 631 2.79 -17.17 13.67
CA GLY A 631 2.56 -15.75 13.90
C GLY A 631 3.86 -14.95 13.77
N GLN A 632 3.80 -13.87 12.98
CA GLN A 632 4.93 -12.98 12.72
C GLN A 632 4.83 -11.67 13.52
N ARG A 633 4.08 -11.65 14.63
CA ARG A 633 3.99 -10.45 15.47
C ARG A 633 5.38 -10.14 16.01
N GLU A 634 5.98 -9.05 15.54
CA GLU A 634 7.23 -8.53 16.09
C GLU A 634 7.01 -8.25 17.59
N THR A 635 7.91 -8.77 18.42
CA THR A 635 7.93 -8.44 19.85
C THR A 635 8.24 -6.95 19.97
N LEU A 636 7.30 -6.19 20.51
CA LEU A 636 7.47 -4.79 20.88
C LEU A 636 8.66 -4.59 21.83
#